data_AF-A0A382NIR3-F1
#
_entry.id   AF-A0A382NIR3-F1
#
_cell.length_a   1.000
_cell.length_b   1.000
_cell.length_c   1.000
_cell.angle_alpha   90.00
_cell.angle_beta   90.00
_cell.angle_gamma   90.00
#
_symmetry.space_group_name_H-M   'P 1'
#
loop_
_entity.id
_entity.type
_entity.pdbx_description
1 polymer ?
#
loop_
_entity_poly.entity_id
_entity_poly.type
_entity_poly.pdbx_seq_one_letter_code
_entity_poly.pdbx_strand_id
1 'polypeptide(L)'
;MGAGIAQVCAAIGKKVILCDIKQEFVDNGLKTINRNLERSVTKERIVQEDMNETLANIQTTLELGDLSECDIIIEAIVENV
;
A
#
# COMPACT_ATOMS: atom_id res chain seq x y z
N MET A 1 -7.34 7.21 -1.74
CA MET A 1 -5.98 7.81 -1.71
C MET A 1 -4.96 6.89 -1.01
N GLY A 2 -5.34 6.22 0.09
CA GLY A 2 -4.44 5.34 0.87
C GLY A 2 -3.56 4.38 0.05
N ALA A 3 -4.12 3.66 -0.92
CA ALA A 3 -3.34 2.74 -1.76
C ALA A 3 -2.18 3.42 -2.54
N GLY A 4 -2.40 4.65 -3.03
CA GLY A 4 -1.36 5.40 -3.73
C GLY A 4 -0.24 5.85 -2.79
N ILE A 5 -0.61 6.31 -1.60
CA ILE A 5 0.35 6.69 -0.54
C ILE A 5 1.18 5.46 -0.13
N ALA A 6 0.50 4.34 0.15
CA ALA A 6 1.14 3.09 0.51
C ALA A 6 2.13 2.61 -0.56
N GLN A 7 1.74 2.66 -1.83
CA GLN A 7 2.63 2.31 -2.95
C GLN A 7 3.89 3.19 -2.98
N VAL A 8 3.74 4.52 -2.86
CA VAL A 8 4.87 5.44 -2.92
C VAL A 8 5.83 5.21 -1.76
N CYS A 9 5.32 5.05 -0.54
CA CYS A 9 6.14 4.76 0.64
C CYS A 9 6.84 3.40 0.53
N ALA A 10 6.14 2.38 0.08
CA ALA A 10 6.70 1.04 -0.09
C ALA A 10 7.78 0.98 -1.18
N ALA A 11 7.60 1.73 -2.27
CA ALA A 11 8.54 1.81 -3.39
C ALA A 11 9.86 2.51 -3.03
N ILE A 12 9.89 3.31 -1.96
CA ILE A 12 11.12 3.90 -1.41
C ILE A 12 11.71 3.06 -0.25
N GLY A 13 11.28 1.80 -0.13
CA GLY A 13 11.84 0.83 0.81
C GLY A 13 11.31 0.92 2.25
N LYS A 14 10.19 1.63 2.49
CA LYS A 14 9.59 1.70 3.84
C LYS A 14 8.60 0.56 4.05
N LYS A 15 8.59 -0.03 5.24
CA LYS A 15 7.53 -0.96 5.65
C LYS A 15 6.25 -0.16 5.87
N VAL A 16 5.15 -0.61 5.25
CA VAL A 16 3.86 0.05 5.29
C VAL A 16 2.81 -0.93 5.75
N ILE A 17 1.99 -0.53 6.73
CA ILE A 17 0.79 -1.25 7.12
C ILE A 17 -0.41 -0.51 6.52
N LEU A 18 -1.09 -1.14 5.56
CA LEU A 18 -2.33 -0.63 4.97
C LEU A 18 -3.51 -1.12 5.81
N CYS A 19 -4.10 -0.21 6.58
CA CYS A 19 -5.26 -0.49 7.43
C CYS A 19 -6.55 0.03 6.80
N ASP A 20 -7.62 -0.76 6.90
CA ASP A 20 -8.98 -0.30 6.57
C ASP A 20 -10.01 -1.04 7.45
N ILE A 21 -11.27 -0.62 7.43
CA ILE A 21 -12.34 -1.17 8.29
C ILE A 21 -12.93 -2.49 7.78
N LYS A 22 -12.61 -2.88 6.52
CA LYS A 22 -13.10 -4.12 5.91
C LYS A 22 -12.07 -4.72 4.97
N GLN A 23 -12.03 -6.05 4.93
CA GLN A 23 -11.14 -6.81 4.04
C GLN A 23 -11.29 -6.41 2.58
N GLU A 24 -12.53 -6.16 2.12
CA GLU A 24 -12.79 -5.77 0.73
C GLU A 24 -12.05 -4.48 0.32
N PHE A 25 -11.89 -3.52 1.24
CA PHE A 25 -11.24 -2.24 0.95
C PHE A 25 -9.73 -2.37 0.88
N VAL A 26 -9.15 -3.12 1.81
CA VAL A 26 -7.75 -3.51 1.82
C VAL A 26 -7.38 -4.26 0.53
N ASP A 27 -8.17 -5.29 0.17
CA ASP A 27 -7.94 -6.10 -1.02
C ASP A 27 -8.01 -5.25 -2.30
N ASN A 28 -8.98 -4.33 -2.38
CA ASN A 28 -9.09 -3.40 -3.49
C ASN A 28 -7.90 -2.43 -3.56
N GLY A 29 -7.40 -1.99 -2.42
CA GLY A 29 -6.16 -1.23 -2.30
C GLY A 29 -4.97 -2.01 -2.87
N LEU A 30 -4.72 -3.22 -2.40
CA LEU A 30 -3.65 -4.09 -2.88
C LEU A 30 -3.77 -4.40 -4.38
N LYS A 31 -4.97 -4.71 -4.88
CA LYS A 31 -5.21 -4.91 -6.33
C LYS A 31 -4.84 -3.67 -7.14
N THR A 32 -5.15 -2.48 -6.62
CA THR A 32 -4.81 -1.23 -7.29
C THR A 32 -3.29 -1.03 -7.36
N ILE A 33 -2.58 -1.30 -6.26
CA ILE A 33 -1.11 -1.21 -6.19
C ILE A 33 -0.47 -2.20 -7.17
N ASN A 34 -0.87 -3.46 -7.12
CA ASN A 34 -0.39 -4.51 -8.04
C ASN A 34 -0.54 -4.07 -9.50
N ARG A 35 -1.75 -3.69 -9.91
CA ARG A 35 -2.03 -3.26 -11.30
C ARG A 35 -1.17 -2.05 -11.72
N ASN A 36 -0.93 -1.11 -10.81
CA ASN A 36 -0.10 0.06 -11.10
C ASN A 36 1.38 -0.30 -11.30
N LEU A 37 1.90 -1.20 -10.47
CA LEU A 37 3.28 -1.69 -10.56
C LEU A 37 3.46 -2.57 -11.81
N GLU A 38 2.56 -3.50 -12.09
CA GLU A 38 2.56 -4.31 -13.31
C GLU A 38 2.59 -3.43 -14.57
N ARG A 39 1.79 -2.36 -14.58
CA ARG A 39 1.79 -1.40 -15.68
C ARG A 39 3.12 -0.65 -15.79
N SER A 40 3.81 -0.42 -14.68
CA SER A 40 5.11 0.25 -14.65
C SER A 40 6.22 -0.68 -15.15
N VAL A 41 6.18 -1.97 -14.77
CA VAL A 41 7.05 -3.02 -15.32
C VAL A 41 6.83 -3.20 -16.82
N THR A 42 5.58 -3.32 -17.26
CA THR A 42 5.23 -3.46 -18.69
C THR A 42 5.68 -2.27 -19.53
N LYS A 43 5.80 -1.08 -18.92
CA LYS A 43 6.31 0.14 -19.55
C LYS A 43 7.82 0.34 -19.34
N GLU A 44 8.52 -0.66 -18.81
CA GLU A 44 9.96 -0.64 -18.54
C GLU A 44 10.42 0.53 -17.66
N ARG A 45 9.52 1.04 -16.79
CA ARG A 45 9.85 2.13 -15.86
C ARG A 45 10.53 1.65 -14.59
N ILE A 46 10.29 0.39 -14.23
CA ILE A 46 10.87 -0.35 -13.12
C ILE A 46 11.11 -1.78 -13.59
N VAL A 47 11.99 -2.51 -12.91
CA VAL A 47 12.16 -3.95 -13.17
C VAL A 47 11.18 -4.77 -12.32
N GLN A 48 11.00 -6.05 -12.67
CA GLN A 48 10.12 -6.96 -11.91
C GLN A 48 10.56 -7.12 -10.45
N GLU A 49 11.87 -7.03 -10.19
CA GLU A 49 12.44 -7.08 -8.84
C GLU A 49 11.96 -5.92 -7.97
N ASP A 50 12.03 -4.67 -8.47
CA ASP A 50 11.51 -3.48 -7.78
C ASP A 50 10.02 -3.62 -7.42
N MET A 51 9.21 -4.20 -8.32
CA MET A 51 7.81 -4.47 -8.05
C MET A 51 7.66 -5.47 -6.89
N ASN A 52 8.41 -6.57 -6.92
CA ASN A 52 8.34 -7.59 -5.89
C ASN A 52 8.78 -7.05 -4.52
N GLU A 53 9.85 -6.25 -4.49
CA GLU A 53 10.32 -5.58 -3.27
C GLU A 53 9.29 -4.60 -2.72
N THR A 54 8.69 -3.79 -3.60
CA THR A 54 7.62 -2.86 -3.21
C THR A 54 6.46 -3.60 -2.57
N LEU A 55 6.02 -4.72 -3.14
CA LEU A 55 4.92 -5.51 -2.60
C LEU A 55 5.29 -6.19 -1.28
N ALA A 56 6.51 -6.69 -1.14
CA ALA A 56 7.03 -7.29 0.10
C ALA A 56 7.16 -6.27 1.26
N ASN A 57 7.10 -4.97 0.97
CA ASN A 57 7.09 -3.91 1.97
C ASN A 57 5.70 -3.59 2.50
N ILE A 58 4.63 -4.11 1.88
CA ILE A 58 3.25 -3.81 2.26
C ILE A 58 2.67 -4.98 3.06
N GLN A 59 2.18 -4.66 4.25
CA GLN A 59 1.33 -5.53 5.06
C GLN A 59 -0.05 -4.91 5.16
N THR A 60 -1.04 -5.72 5.52
CA THR A 60 -2.42 -5.27 5.64
C THR A 60 -3.01 -5.68 6.97
N THR A 61 -3.89 -4.84 7.53
CA THR A 61 -4.63 -5.16 8.74
C THR A 61 -6.02 -4.53 8.72
N LEU A 62 -6.90 -5.03 9.58
CA LEU A 62 -8.18 -4.41 9.93
C LEU A 62 -8.18 -3.86 11.36
N GLU A 63 -7.12 -4.13 12.12
CA GLU A 63 -7.03 -3.85 13.54
C GLU A 63 -6.14 -2.63 13.79
N LEU A 64 -6.70 -1.61 14.44
CA LEU A 64 -5.93 -0.42 14.80
C LEU A 64 -4.79 -0.70 15.79
N GLY A 65 -4.91 -1.77 16.59
CA GLY A 65 -3.87 -2.19 17.54
C GLY A 65 -2.54 -2.55 16.86
N ASP A 66 -2.59 -3.04 15.62
CA ASP A 66 -1.40 -3.40 14.85
C ASP A 66 -0.58 -2.19 14.40
N LEU A 67 -1.16 -0.98 14.52
CA LEU A 67 -0.50 0.29 14.16
C LEU A 67 0.30 0.89 15.32
N SER A 68 0.29 0.27 16.49
CA SER A 68 0.92 0.78 17.72
C SER A 68 2.43 1.00 17.59
N GLU A 69 3.10 0.20 16.77
CA GLU A 69 4.54 0.28 16.51
C GLU A 69 4.91 1.19 15.33
N CYS A 70 3.93 1.87 14.70
CA CYS A 70 4.20 2.76 13.58
C CYS A 70 4.80 4.10 14.03
N ASP A 71 5.90 4.52 13.40
CA ASP A 71 6.50 5.83 13.64
C ASP A 71 5.64 7.00 13.12
N ILE A 72 4.92 6.77 12.01
CA ILE A 72 4.09 7.76 11.32
C ILE A 72 2.79 7.10 10.88
N ILE A 73 1.66 7.76 11.15
CA ILE A 73 0.33 7.37 10.67
C ILE A 73 -0.17 8.44 9.70
N ILE A 74 -0.60 8.00 8.51
CA ILE A 74 -1.20 8.87 7.49
C ILE A 74 -2.66 8.45 7.33
N GLU A 75 -3.55 9.36 7.72
CA GLU A 75 -4.99 9.18 7.59
C GLU A 75 -5.43 9.57 6.16
N ALA A 76 -6.26 8.72 5.53
CA ALA A 76 -6.70 8.89 4.14
C ALA A 76 -8.14 8.39 3.91
N ILE A 77 -9.05 8.76 4.82
CA ILE A 77 -10.47 8.48 4.80
C ILE A 77 -11.22 9.51 3.94
N VAL A 78 -12.53 9.28 3.77
CA VAL A 78 -13.40 10.19 3.02
C VAL A 78 -13.62 11.47 3.85
N GLU A 79 -13.44 12.64 3.23
CA GLU A 79 -13.43 13.94 3.92
C GLU A 79 -14.78 14.35 4.54
N ASN A 80 -15.90 13.70 4.19
CA ASN A 80 -17.21 13.79 4.85
C ASN A 80 -18.07 12.58 4.42
N VAL A 81 -18.79 11.98 5.37
CA VAL A 81 -19.73 10.85 5.15
C VAL A 81 -21.16 11.34 5.26
#